data_AF-A0A2E6PU42-F1
#
_entry.id   AF-A0A2E6PU42-F1
#
_cell.length_a   1.000
_cell.length_b   1.000
_cell.length_c   1.000
_cell.angle_alpha   90.00
_cell.angle_beta   90.00
_cell.angle_gamma   90.00
#
_symmetry.space_group_name_H-M   'P 1'
#
loop_
_entity.id
_entity.type
_entity.pdbx_description
1 polymer ?
#
loop_
_entity_poly.entity_id
_entity_poly.type
_entity_poly.pdbx_seq_one_letter_code
_entity_poly.pdbx_strand_id
1 'polypeptide(L)'
;MRFLLSTLFYFFLVNLNCQEKRPNILFIISDDQDAETLDVYAKNSCDTPVIDNLSKSGISFTSAYHMGSYRGAVCTPSRIMLMTGRNLWETDGYNIKYPPLNYVHNFQKNYSKITLESPEYYSMPAIFKRAGYYTFRTSKRGNSFEGANLLFEERYDRTNREGDDLNGNAWHAQKVIDFIQARSISNSESPPFLIYLGFSHPHDPRRGKKELLKKYGAQSPGIPKKLNNKLPPLPVNYLPNHPFPHGHQEVRDENLVEGVMTQRNEIVIRNEKGKDYACIEDMDYQIGRVIEALELSGEIDNTYIFFTSDHGIAIGKHGLIGKQNLYEHSWRIPLIVSGPKIKENKKIKGNIYLSDILPTLCEIAEIDIPKTIDGKSFNSILEGKRKKIRNVMYGVYSGGTKPGIRAIKKNNWKLIKYDVMNGDIQKNQLFNLKNNPNELLIEHQRKDVVEITGNYPKNNQVNLADDPKFQRRLKKMEKLLFKKMEDFGDPYKFWNQD
;
A
#
# COMPACT_ATOMS: atom_id res chain seq x y z
N MET A 1 -45.09 48.83 -53.14
CA MET A 1 -44.23 47.72 -52.69
C MET A 1 -43.32 48.23 -51.59
N ARG A 2 -43.56 47.81 -50.34
CA ARG A 2 -42.77 48.21 -49.16
C ARG A 2 -41.50 47.35 -49.08
N PHE A 3 -40.34 47.99 -48.92
CA PHE A 3 -39.08 47.37 -48.57
C PHE A 3 -39.11 46.90 -47.12
N LEU A 4 -38.71 45.65 -46.86
CA LEU A 4 -38.45 45.10 -45.55
C LEU A 4 -36.98 44.65 -45.53
N LEU A 5 -36.12 45.45 -44.91
CA LEU A 5 -34.77 45.08 -44.52
C LEU A 5 -34.84 44.29 -43.21
N SER A 6 -34.55 43.00 -43.26
CA SER A 6 -34.34 42.16 -42.08
C SER A 6 -32.86 42.10 -41.74
N THR A 7 -32.44 42.83 -40.71
CA THR A 7 -31.12 42.72 -40.08
C THR A 7 -31.07 41.47 -39.21
N LEU A 8 -30.30 40.46 -39.64
CA LEU A 8 -29.98 39.28 -38.85
C LEU A 8 -28.83 39.61 -37.89
N PHE A 9 -29.11 39.73 -36.59
CA PHE A 9 -28.08 39.85 -35.56
C PHE A 9 -27.55 38.44 -35.22
N TYR A 10 -26.34 38.12 -35.68
CA TYR A 10 -25.63 36.91 -35.25
C TYR A 10 -25.05 37.15 -33.85
N PHE A 11 -25.65 36.54 -32.82
CA PHE A 11 -25.03 36.42 -31.50
C PHE A 11 -23.87 35.42 -31.58
N PHE A 12 -22.63 35.91 -31.60
CA PHE A 12 -21.46 35.10 -31.31
C PHE A 12 -21.45 34.77 -29.82
N LEU A 13 -21.89 33.56 -29.46
CA LEU A 13 -21.60 32.97 -28.15
C LEU A 13 -20.09 32.69 -28.11
N VAL A 14 -19.34 33.61 -27.49
CA VAL A 14 -17.96 33.35 -27.08
C VAL A 14 -18.04 32.29 -25.98
N ASN A 15 -17.84 31.03 -26.35
CA ASN A 15 -17.48 30.00 -25.38
C ASN A 15 -16.11 30.40 -24.82
N LEU A 16 -16.12 31.10 -23.68
CA LEU A 16 -14.97 31.17 -22.80
C LEU A 16 -14.67 29.73 -22.37
N ASN A 17 -13.78 29.08 -23.11
CA ASN A 17 -13.21 27.81 -22.73
C ASN A 17 -12.33 28.11 -21.52
N CYS A 18 -12.91 28.06 -20.32
CA CYS A 18 -12.15 28.07 -19.08
C CYS A 18 -11.25 26.83 -19.16
N GLN A 19 -9.95 27.04 -19.41
CA GLN A 19 -8.99 25.95 -19.45
C GLN A 19 -9.06 25.23 -18.10
N GLU A 20 -9.51 23.97 -18.08
CA GLU A 20 -9.66 23.23 -16.83
C GLU A 20 -8.32 23.26 -16.08
N LYS A 21 -8.34 23.74 -14.84
CA LYS A 21 -7.16 23.79 -13.98
C LYS A 21 -6.62 22.37 -13.82
N ARG A 22 -5.32 22.17 -14.03
CA ARG A 22 -4.70 20.85 -13.80
C ARG A 22 -4.92 20.44 -12.33
N PRO A 23 -5.25 19.16 -12.08
CA PRO A 23 -5.64 18.72 -10.76
C PRO A 23 -4.47 18.73 -9.77
N ASN A 24 -4.78 19.02 -8.52
CA ASN A 24 -3.89 18.76 -7.39
C ASN A 24 -3.92 17.27 -7.02
N ILE A 25 -2.87 16.80 -6.36
CA ILE A 25 -2.76 15.41 -5.91
C ILE A 25 -2.31 15.37 -4.45
N LEU A 26 -3.13 14.74 -3.60
CA LEU A 26 -2.76 14.30 -2.26
C LEU A 26 -2.56 12.78 -2.28
N PHE A 27 -1.31 12.34 -2.20
CA PHE A 27 -0.93 10.95 -2.14
C PHE A 27 -0.59 10.54 -0.71
N ILE A 28 -1.45 9.72 -0.10
CA ILE A 28 -1.35 9.26 1.29
C ILE A 28 -0.88 7.81 1.33
N ILE A 29 0.14 7.54 2.15
CA ILE A 29 0.68 6.18 2.32
C ILE A 29 0.98 5.84 3.78
N SER A 30 0.42 4.74 4.26
CA SER A 30 0.77 4.14 5.54
C SER A 30 1.90 3.12 5.42
N ASP A 31 2.46 2.69 6.56
CA ASP A 31 3.54 1.70 6.67
C ASP A 31 3.03 0.48 7.44
N ASP A 32 3.16 -0.73 6.89
CA ASP A 32 2.72 -1.99 7.51
C ASP A 32 1.19 -2.07 7.79
N GLN A 33 0.32 -1.60 6.89
CA GLN A 33 -1.13 -1.65 7.11
C GLN A 33 -1.83 -2.72 6.25
N ASP A 34 -2.48 -3.67 6.91
CA ASP A 34 -3.39 -4.61 6.25
C ASP A 34 -4.68 -3.91 5.79
N ALA A 35 -5.13 -4.24 4.58
CA ALA A 35 -6.39 -3.75 4.02
C ALA A 35 -7.60 -4.05 4.93
N GLU A 36 -7.61 -5.16 5.66
CA GLU A 36 -8.73 -5.58 6.51
C GLU A 36 -8.90 -4.74 7.79
N THR A 37 -8.05 -3.73 7.98
CA THR A 37 -8.23 -2.70 9.02
C THR A 37 -9.25 -1.62 8.62
N LEU A 38 -9.73 -1.59 7.37
CA LEU A 38 -10.73 -0.64 6.87
C LEU A 38 -12.04 -1.36 6.51
N ASP A 39 -13.17 -0.72 6.78
CA ASP A 39 -14.51 -1.33 6.66
C ASP A 39 -14.85 -1.73 5.22
N VAL A 40 -14.32 -1.01 4.23
CA VAL A 40 -14.53 -1.36 2.83
C VAL A 40 -13.95 -2.74 2.46
N TYR A 41 -12.95 -3.23 3.19
CA TYR A 41 -12.34 -4.54 2.90
C TYR A 41 -12.87 -5.65 3.79
N ALA A 42 -13.05 -5.40 5.09
CA ALA A 42 -13.56 -6.37 6.04
C ALA A 42 -14.27 -5.68 7.21
N LYS A 43 -15.34 -6.30 7.71
CA LYS A 43 -15.94 -5.89 8.98
C LYS A 43 -14.93 -6.13 10.10
N ASN A 44 -14.52 -5.08 10.78
CA ASN A 44 -13.53 -5.15 11.83
C ASN A 44 -13.90 -4.19 12.97
N SER A 45 -12.99 -3.95 13.93
CA SER A 45 -13.24 -3.05 15.07
C SER A 45 -12.30 -1.84 15.11
N CYS A 46 -11.44 -1.67 14.10
CA CYS A 46 -10.65 -0.47 13.91
C CYS A 46 -11.57 0.66 13.44
N ASP A 47 -11.42 1.84 14.02
CA ASP A 47 -12.27 2.99 13.73
C ASP A 47 -11.54 3.90 12.74
N THR A 48 -12.00 3.93 11.49
CA THR A 48 -11.38 4.71 10.39
C THR A 48 -12.39 5.54 9.60
N PRO A 49 -13.21 6.36 10.27
CA PRO A 49 -14.34 7.04 9.62
C PRO A 49 -13.91 7.95 8.47
N VAL A 50 -12.73 8.56 8.52
CA VAL A 50 -12.24 9.45 7.46
C VAL A 50 -11.87 8.65 6.22
N ILE A 51 -11.05 7.61 6.36
CA ILE A 51 -10.63 6.75 5.24
C ILE A 51 -11.83 5.98 4.67
N ASP A 52 -12.75 5.53 5.52
CA ASP A 52 -13.99 4.89 5.07
C ASP A 52 -14.92 5.88 4.35
N ASN A 53 -14.91 7.16 4.72
CA ASN A 53 -15.61 8.19 3.96
C ASN A 53 -14.95 8.46 2.60
N LEU A 54 -13.61 8.48 2.52
CA LEU A 54 -12.88 8.54 1.23
C LEU A 54 -13.24 7.37 0.32
N SER A 55 -13.45 6.18 0.89
CA SER A 55 -13.94 5.02 0.15
C SER A 55 -15.35 5.22 -0.40
N LYS A 56 -16.26 5.78 0.40
CA LYS A 56 -17.65 6.07 0.01
C LYS A 56 -17.73 7.19 -1.03
N SER A 57 -16.90 8.22 -0.94
CA SER A 57 -16.81 9.31 -1.93
C SER A 57 -15.90 8.98 -3.13
N GLY A 58 -15.46 7.73 -3.26
CA GLY A 58 -14.53 7.33 -4.31
C GLY A 58 -14.65 5.88 -4.76
N ILE A 59 -13.52 5.35 -5.22
CA ILE A 59 -13.34 3.98 -5.69
C ILE A 59 -12.37 3.27 -4.76
N SER A 60 -12.73 2.07 -4.32
CA SER A 60 -11.86 1.17 -3.55
C SER A 60 -11.51 -0.08 -4.36
N PHE A 61 -10.24 -0.47 -4.35
CA PHE A 61 -9.73 -1.57 -5.14
C PHE A 61 -9.50 -2.84 -4.32
N THR A 62 -10.28 -3.90 -4.57
CA THR A 62 -10.22 -5.14 -3.75
C THR A 62 -9.01 -6.03 -4.03
N SER A 63 -8.15 -5.62 -4.95
CA SER A 63 -7.04 -6.43 -5.43
C SER A 63 -5.97 -5.50 -6.00
N ALA A 64 -5.33 -4.77 -5.08
CA ALA A 64 -4.10 -4.01 -5.26
C ALA A 64 -2.97 -4.68 -4.45
N TYR A 65 -1.75 -4.69 -5.00
CA TYR A 65 -0.59 -5.38 -4.41
C TYR A 65 0.70 -4.60 -4.68
N HIS A 66 1.74 -4.78 -3.86
CA HIS A 66 3.11 -4.52 -4.32
C HIS A 66 3.61 -5.72 -5.16
N MET A 67 4.60 -5.57 -6.03
CA MET A 67 5.10 -6.73 -6.80
C MET A 67 5.93 -7.69 -5.93
N GLY A 68 6.59 -7.18 -4.90
CA GLY A 68 7.36 -8.02 -4.00
C GLY A 68 8.55 -7.33 -3.37
N SER A 69 9.53 -8.13 -2.94
CA SER A 69 10.79 -7.66 -2.38
C SER A 69 11.90 -8.70 -2.55
N TYR A 70 13.12 -8.22 -2.78
CA TYR A 70 14.35 -9.00 -2.75
C TYR A 70 15.11 -8.92 -1.41
N ARG A 71 14.53 -8.24 -0.41
CA ARG A 71 15.11 -8.04 0.94
C ARG A 71 14.06 -8.08 2.07
N GLY A 72 14.51 -8.26 3.31
CA GLY A 72 13.67 -8.27 4.52
C GLY A 72 12.80 -7.02 4.72
N ALA A 73 13.38 -5.86 4.45
CA ALA A 73 12.70 -4.56 4.48
C ALA A 73 11.86 -4.34 3.21
N VAL A 74 10.69 -4.98 3.13
CA VAL A 74 9.75 -4.95 1.97
C VAL A 74 9.37 -3.53 1.57
N CYS A 75 9.22 -2.63 2.54
CA CYS A 75 8.92 -1.22 2.34
C CYS A 75 9.89 -0.53 1.36
N THR A 76 11.19 -0.90 1.34
CA THR A 76 12.17 -0.28 0.45
C THR A 76 11.88 -0.58 -1.02
N PRO A 77 11.89 -1.85 -1.51
CA PRO A 77 11.54 -2.11 -2.90
C PRO A 77 10.13 -1.65 -3.26
N SER A 78 9.17 -1.78 -2.34
CA SER A 78 7.79 -1.34 -2.58
C SER A 78 7.70 0.15 -2.89
N ARG A 79 8.31 1.00 -2.06
CA ARG A 79 8.31 2.46 -2.26
C ARG A 79 9.16 2.91 -3.45
N ILE A 80 10.22 2.16 -3.81
CA ILE A 80 10.95 2.43 -5.05
C ILE A 80 10.04 2.16 -6.26
N MET A 81 9.42 0.99 -6.35
CA MET A 81 8.48 0.66 -7.43
C MET A 81 7.34 1.67 -7.55
N LEU A 82 6.80 2.13 -6.42
CA LEU A 82 5.80 3.21 -6.37
C LEU A 82 6.31 4.51 -7.02
N MET A 83 7.52 4.94 -6.63
CA MET A 83 8.06 6.23 -7.05
C MET A 83 8.69 6.22 -8.43
N THR A 84 9.01 5.06 -9.00
CA THR A 84 9.62 4.95 -10.34
C THR A 84 8.66 4.35 -11.38
N GLY A 85 7.59 3.70 -10.93
CA GLY A 85 6.68 2.95 -11.81
C GLY A 85 7.33 1.71 -12.45
N ARG A 86 8.55 1.34 -12.05
CA ARG A 86 9.28 0.17 -12.55
C ARG A 86 8.89 -1.10 -11.81
N ASN A 87 9.13 -2.24 -12.44
CA ASN A 87 8.96 -3.55 -11.82
C ASN A 87 10.07 -3.85 -10.80
N LEU A 88 9.88 -4.90 -9.99
CA LEU A 88 10.77 -5.22 -8.87
C LEU A 88 12.24 -5.40 -9.29
N TRP A 89 12.48 -6.15 -10.36
CA TRP A 89 13.83 -6.56 -10.75
C TRP A 89 14.62 -5.43 -11.42
N GLU A 90 13.93 -4.46 -12.03
CA GLU A 90 14.56 -3.23 -12.53
C GLU A 90 14.96 -2.25 -11.43
N THR A 91 14.41 -2.41 -10.22
CA THR A 91 14.73 -1.58 -9.06
C THR A 91 15.83 -2.17 -8.18
N ASP A 92 16.30 -3.38 -8.49
CA ASP A 92 17.40 -3.97 -7.74
C ASP A 92 18.67 -3.11 -7.90
N GLY A 93 19.42 -2.97 -6.82
CA GLY A 93 20.57 -2.07 -6.74
C GLY A 93 20.24 -0.56 -6.70
N TYR A 94 18.97 -0.16 -6.65
CA TYR A 94 18.65 1.22 -6.27
C TYR A 94 18.91 1.37 -4.76
N ASN A 95 19.23 2.59 -4.31
CA ASN A 95 19.66 2.85 -2.93
C ASN A 95 21.04 2.33 -2.51
N ILE A 96 21.95 2.06 -3.46
CA ILE A 96 23.34 1.71 -3.13
C ILE A 96 24.18 2.95 -2.76
N LYS A 97 23.92 4.14 -3.34
CA LYS A 97 24.76 5.35 -3.15
C LYS A 97 23.92 6.59 -2.83
N TYR A 98 23.36 6.69 -1.63
CA TYR A 98 22.67 7.90 -1.17
C TYR A 98 23.28 8.48 0.11
N PRO A 99 23.05 9.79 0.37
CA PRO A 99 23.59 10.47 1.54
C PRO A 99 23.22 9.77 2.86
N PRO A 100 24.01 9.96 3.93
CA PRO A 100 23.65 9.46 5.25
C PRO A 100 22.31 10.06 5.73
N LEU A 101 21.64 9.38 6.65
CA LEU A 101 20.31 9.77 7.15
C LEU A 101 20.27 11.14 7.88
N ASN A 102 21.42 11.73 8.20
CA ASN A 102 21.55 13.07 8.77
C ASN A 102 21.81 14.16 7.72
N TYR A 103 21.72 13.82 6.43
CA TYR A 103 21.89 14.77 5.35
C TYR A 103 20.85 15.90 5.42
N VAL A 104 21.32 17.15 5.35
CA VAL A 104 20.47 18.34 5.29
C VAL A 104 19.99 18.52 3.85
N HIS A 105 18.67 18.48 3.67
CA HIS A 105 18.05 18.59 2.36
C HIS A 105 18.37 19.93 1.68
N ASN A 106 18.79 19.88 0.41
CA ASN A 106 18.99 21.03 -0.45
C ASN A 106 18.50 20.68 -1.86
N PHE A 107 17.29 21.13 -2.20
CA PHE A 107 16.63 20.78 -3.45
C PHE A 107 17.47 21.14 -4.67
N GLN A 108 17.93 22.39 -4.81
CA GLN A 108 18.68 22.85 -5.99
C GLN A 108 19.98 22.06 -6.20
N LYS A 109 20.72 21.76 -5.13
CA LYS A 109 21.95 20.96 -5.19
C LYS A 109 21.67 19.50 -5.56
N ASN A 110 20.55 18.93 -5.15
CA ASN A 110 20.21 17.54 -5.47
C ASN A 110 19.67 17.42 -6.88
N TYR A 111 18.79 18.34 -7.27
CA TYR A 111 18.18 18.37 -8.58
C TYR A 111 19.18 18.66 -9.72
N SER A 112 20.22 19.45 -9.46
CA SER A 112 21.30 19.71 -10.44
C SER A 112 22.20 18.51 -10.74
N LYS A 113 22.16 17.44 -9.94
CA LYS A 113 23.02 16.26 -10.11
C LYS A 113 22.42 15.18 -10.99
N ILE A 114 21.10 15.18 -11.17
CA ILE A 114 20.42 14.12 -11.91
C ILE A 114 20.52 14.36 -13.42
N THR A 115 20.77 13.29 -14.16
CA THR A 115 20.88 13.28 -15.63
C THR A 115 19.83 12.37 -16.24
N LEU A 116 19.69 12.35 -17.56
CA LEU A 116 18.78 11.43 -18.27
C LEU A 116 19.11 9.94 -18.05
N GLU A 117 20.31 9.64 -17.56
CA GLU A 117 20.76 8.28 -17.21
C GLU A 117 20.43 7.91 -15.76
N SER A 118 20.14 8.90 -14.92
CA SER A 118 19.85 8.70 -13.50
C SER A 118 18.43 8.14 -13.32
N PRO A 119 18.22 7.00 -12.64
CA PRO A 119 16.88 6.49 -12.37
C PRO A 119 15.95 7.48 -11.66
N GLU A 120 16.52 8.34 -10.80
CA GLU A 120 15.83 9.40 -10.07
C GLU A 120 15.22 10.44 -11.01
N TYR A 121 15.79 10.64 -12.21
CA TYR A 121 15.24 11.54 -13.21
C TYR A 121 13.82 11.12 -13.63
N TYR A 122 13.54 9.82 -13.63
CA TYR A 122 12.23 9.25 -13.95
C TYR A 122 11.40 8.93 -12.70
N SER A 123 11.75 9.51 -11.56
CA SER A 123 10.97 9.36 -10.34
C SER A 123 9.80 10.35 -10.27
N MET A 124 8.79 10.00 -9.48
CA MET A 124 7.59 10.77 -9.21
C MET A 124 7.85 12.27 -8.96
N PRO A 125 8.67 12.69 -7.98
CA PRO A 125 8.91 14.11 -7.75
C PRO A 125 9.60 14.80 -8.94
N ALA A 126 10.54 14.12 -9.62
CA ALA A 126 11.25 14.69 -10.76
C ALA A 126 10.33 14.90 -11.97
N ILE A 127 9.47 13.92 -12.28
CA ILE A 127 8.49 14.00 -13.36
C ILE A 127 7.51 15.15 -13.10
N PHE A 128 6.92 15.19 -11.91
CA PHE A 128 5.93 16.21 -11.55
C PHE A 128 6.56 17.61 -11.51
N LYS A 129 7.76 17.75 -10.97
CA LYS A 129 8.48 19.02 -10.96
C LYS A 129 8.71 19.56 -12.37
N ARG A 130 9.19 18.71 -13.31
CA ARG A 130 9.38 19.12 -14.72
C ARG A 130 8.06 19.49 -15.40
N ALA A 131 6.95 18.90 -14.98
CA ALA A 131 5.63 19.21 -15.48
C ALA A 131 5.01 20.49 -14.86
N GLY A 132 5.74 21.22 -14.01
CA GLY A 132 5.28 22.47 -13.42
C GLY A 132 4.49 22.32 -12.11
N TYR A 133 4.49 21.13 -11.49
CA TYR A 133 3.89 20.95 -10.17
C TYR A 133 4.84 21.42 -9.07
N TYR A 134 4.25 21.94 -7.98
CA TYR A 134 4.95 22.05 -6.71
C TYR A 134 5.01 20.67 -6.04
N THR A 135 6.17 20.24 -5.59
CA THR A 135 6.35 18.89 -5.01
C THR A 135 6.70 18.94 -3.53
N PHE A 136 5.78 18.43 -2.72
CA PHE A 136 5.89 18.43 -1.26
C PHE A 136 5.94 17.00 -0.73
N ARG A 137 6.82 16.73 0.23
CA ARG A 137 6.87 15.44 0.93
C ARG A 137 7.02 15.59 2.42
N THR A 138 6.25 14.80 3.15
CA THR A 138 6.50 14.51 4.56
C THR A 138 6.34 13.01 4.79
N SER A 139 7.32 12.35 5.40
CA SER A 139 7.30 10.89 5.52
C SER A 139 8.25 10.33 6.58
N LYS A 140 8.18 9.01 6.80
CA LYS A 140 9.19 8.29 7.57
C LYS A 140 10.58 8.45 6.94
N ARG A 141 11.60 8.55 7.78
CA ARG A 141 13.01 8.63 7.35
C ARG A 141 13.54 7.24 7.01
N GLY A 142 14.16 7.11 5.83
CA GLY A 142 14.72 5.84 5.35
C GLY A 142 13.65 4.88 4.80
N ASN A 143 14.09 3.66 4.44
CA ASN A 143 13.24 2.58 3.95
C ASN A 143 12.30 2.98 2.79
N SER A 144 12.77 3.88 1.93
CA SER A 144 12.09 4.49 0.79
C SER A 144 13.13 4.72 -0.32
N PHE A 145 12.75 5.29 -1.47
CA PHE A 145 13.70 5.64 -2.54
C PHE A 145 14.38 6.98 -2.26
N GLU A 146 15.55 6.96 -1.63
CA GLU A 146 16.19 8.19 -1.15
C GLU A 146 16.62 9.13 -2.29
N GLY A 147 17.06 8.57 -3.41
CA GLY A 147 17.34 9.34 -4.62
C GLY A 147 16.15 10.19 -5.09
N ALA A 148 14.93 9.62 -5.11
CA ALA A 148 13.72 10.38 -5.42
C ALA A 148 13.32 11.34 -4.29
N ASN A 149 13.41 10.90 -3.03
CA ASN A 149 13.07 11.72 -1.87
C ASN A 149 13.81 13.07 -1.86
N LEU A 150 15.06 13.10 -2.31
CA LEU A 150 15.91 14.29 -2.40
C LEU A 150 15.47 15.29 -3.48
N LEU A 151 14.54 14.92 -4.34
CA LEU A 151 14.05 15.73 -5.48
C LEU A 151 12.67 16.34 -5.25
N PHE A 152 12.05 16.12 -4.09
CA PHE A 152 10.92 16.96 -3.67
C PHE A 152 11.45 18.37 -3.34
N GLU A 153 10.71 19.40 -3.74
CA GLU A 153 11.08 20.79 -3.47
C GLU A 153 11.04 21.12 -1.98
N GLU A 154 10.05 20.56 -1.28
CA GLU A 154 9.92 20.66 0.16
C GLU A 154 9.85 19.26 0.77
N ARG A 155 10.70 18.99 1.76
CA ARG A 155 10.88 17.66 2.34
C ARG A 155 10.97 17.70 3.86
N TYR A 156 10.13 16.90 4.50
CA TYR A 156 10.06 16.74 5.96
C TYR A 156 10.09 15.26 6.35
N ASP A 157 11.29 14.73 6.60
CA ASP A 157 11.43 13.31 6.96
C ASP A 157 11.74 13.12 8.46
N ARG A 158 10.83 12.41 9.14
CA ARG A 158 10.92 12.07 10.55
C ARG A 158 10.31 10.69 10.78
N THR A 159 10.99 9.86 11.57
CA THR A 159 10.45 8.59 12.02
C THR A 159 10.10 8.72 13.49
N ASN A 160 8.86 8.45 13.85
CA ASN A 160 8.43 8.32 15.23
C ASN A 160 7.55 7.08 15.39
N ARG A 161 7.78 6.34 16.48
CA ARG A 161 7.07 5.12 16.86
C ARG A 161 6.30 5.29 18.17
N GLU A 162 6.30 6.51 18.69
CA GLU A 162 5.58 6.91 19.90
C GLU A 162 4.25 7.58 19.53
N GLY A 163 3.29 7.48 20.45
CA GLY A 163 1.96 8.08 20.36
C GLY A 163 1.97 9.54 20.78
N ASP A 164 2.99 10.31 20.36
CA ASP A 164 3.09 11.74 20.61
C ASP A 164 2.82 12.56 19.35
N ASP A 165 2.28 13.76 19.56
CA ASP A 165 1.93 14.69 18.50
C ASP A 165 3.14 15.49 17.99
N LEU A 166 4.23 15.54 18.75
CA LEU A 166 5.40 16.37 18.44
C LEU A 166 6.19 15.84 17.24
N ASN A 167 6.21 14.52 17.06
CA ASN A 167 7.06 13.86 16.08
C ASN A 167 6.35 12.83 15.22
N GLY A 168 5.13 12.42 15.60
CA GLY A 168 4.37 11.35 14.96
C GLY A 168 3.41 11.80 13.86
N ASN A 169 2.26 11.13 13.79
CA ASN A 169 1.26 11.36 12.75
C ASN A 169 0.82 12.83 12.70
N ALA A 170 0.60 13.46 13.86
CA ALA A 170 0.15 14.85 13.93
C ALA A 170 1.18 15.82 13.36
N TRP A 171 2.48 15.56 13.56
CA TRP A 171 3.54 16.37 12.98
C TRP A 171 3.55 16.30 11.44
N HIS A 172 3.40 15.10 10.87
CA HIS A 172 3.33 14.94 9.42
C HIS A 172 2.11 15.67 8.84
N ALA A 173 0.93 15.48 9.42
CA ALA A 173 -0.28 16.20 9.00
C ALA A 173 -0.13 17.71 9.15
N GLN A 174 0.45 18.19 10.25
CA GLN A 174 0.68 19.61 10.46
C GLN A 174 1.56 20.22 9.37
N LYS A 175 2.60 19.52 8.91
CA LYS A 175 3.44 20.02 7.81
C LYS A 175 2.67 20.21 6.50
N VAL A 176 1.72 19.33 6.22
CA VAL A 176 0.84 19.48 5.05
C VAL A 176 -0.15 20.64 5.25
N ILE A 177 -0.73 20.76 6.45
CA ILE A 177 -1.66 21.84 6.79
C ILE A 177 -0.97 23.20 6.69
N ASP A 178 0.24 23.34 7.24
CA ASP A 178 1.05 24.57 7.16
C ASP A 178 1.28 24.97 5.69
N PHE A 179 1.61 24.00 4.83
CA PHE A 179 1.80 24.22 3.40
C PHE A 179 0.51 24.71 2.71
N ILE A 180 -0.63 24.05 2.96
CA ILE A 180 -1.93 24.42 2.40
C ILE A 180 -2.32 25.84 2.85
N GLN A 181 -2.16 26.15 4.14
CA GLN A 181 -2.50 27.46 4.70
C GLN A 181 -1.63 28.58 4.15
N ALA A 182 -0.30 28.38 4.12
CA ALA A 182 0.64 29.35 3.55
C ALA A 182 0.31 29.67 2.08
N ARG A 183 -0.06 28.64 1.32
CA ARG A 183 -0.49 28.78 -0.07
C ARG A 183 -1.80 29.57 -0.21
N SER A 184 -2.78 29.32 0.65
CA SER A 184 -4.07 30.01 0.60
C SER A 184 -3.98 31.53 0.83
N ILE A 185 -2.92 31.98 1.51
CA ILE A 185 -2.64 33.41 1.77
C ILE A 185 -1.99 34.08 0.54
N SER A 186 -1.32 33.32 -0.34
CA SER A 186 -0.69 33.88 -1.53
C SER A 186 -1.72 34.18 -2.64
N ASN A 187 -2.01 35.46 -2.89
CA ASN A 187 -2.99 35.95 -3.89
C ASN A 187 -2.59 35.71 -5.38
N SER A 188 -1.70 34.75 -5.67
CA SER A 188 -1.22 34.46 -7.03
C SER A 188 -1.72 33.12 -7.56
N GLU A 189 -1.81 33.00 -8.89
CA GLU A 189 -1.96 31.72 -9.60
C GLU A 189 -0.89 30.73 -9.17
N SER A 190 -1.20 29.92 -8.17
CA SER A 190 -0.24 29.01 -7.58
C SER A 190 -0.21 27.70 -8.39
N PRO A 191 0.97 27.14 -8.70
CA PRO A 191 1.07 25.92 -9.51
C PRO A 191 0.32 24.76 -8.86
N PRO A 192 -0.19 23.77 -9.60
CA PRO A 192 -0.81 22.59 -8.99
C PRO A 192 0.21 21.85 -8.11
N PHE A 193 -0.24 21.14 -7.08
CA PHE A 193 0.66 20.46 -6.15
C PHE A 193 0.58 18.93 -6.22
N LEU A 194 1.70 18.29 -5.91
CA LEU A 194 1.79 16.88 -5.54
C LEU A 194 2.30 16.80 -4.11
N ILE A 195 1.43 16.37 -3.20
CA ILE A 195 1.77 16.11 -1.79
C ILE A 195 1.95 14.60 -1.60
N TYR A 196 3.14 14.18 -1.17
CA TYR A 196 3.41 12.84 -0.67
C TYR A 196 3.35 12.86 0.86
N LEU A 197 2.23 12.44 1.43
CA LEU A 197 1.99 12.33 2.87
C LEU A 197 2.16 10.87 3.31
N GLY A 198 3.30 10.57 3.90
CA GLY A 198 3.56 9.25 4.46
C GLY A 198 3.58 9.26 5.99
N PHE A 199 3.03 8.22 6.57
CA PHE A 199 3.07 8.00 8.01
C PHE A 199 4.08 6.92 8.40
N SER A 200 4.68 7.08 9.57
CA SER A 200 5.47 6.00 10.17
C SER A 200 4.53 4.91 10.67
N HIS A 201 3.48 5.26 11.41
CA HIS A 201 2.49 4.28 11.85
C HIS A 201 1.69 3.66 10.68
N PRO A 202 1.17 2.43 10.84
CA PRO A 202 1.23 1.57 12.04
C PRO A 202 2.46 0.62 12.16
N HIS A 203 3.55 0.83 11.42
CA HIS A 203 4.75 -0.02 11.58
C HIS A 203 5.30 -0.02 13.02
N ASP A 204 5.79 -1.17 13.47
CA ASP A 204 6.19 -1.43 14.86
C ASP A 204 7.54 -0.75 15.26
N PRO A 205 7.84 -0.59 16.57
CA PRO A 205 6.97 -0.83 17.72
C PRO A 205 5.71 0.05 17.69
N ARG A 206 4.55 -0.54 17.99
CA ARG A 206 3.25 0.14 17.92
C ARG A 206 2.90 0.78 19.27
N ARG A 207 3.43 1.97 19.55
CA ARG A 207 3.16 2.66 20.82
C ARG A 207 2.12 3.76 20.61
N GLY A 208 0.88 3.39 20.36
CA GLY A 208 -0.23 4.34 20.14
C GLY A 208 -0.52 5.27 21.32
N LYS A 209 -1.38 6.27 21.09
CA LYS A 209 -1.83 7.21 22.13
C LYS A 209 -2.52 6.49 23.28
N LYS A 210 -2.33 6.99 24.51
CA LYS A 210 -2.81 6.29 25.74
C LYS A 210 -4.32 6.08 25.75
N GLU A 211 -5.07 7.08 25.30
CA GLU A 211 -6.52 7.05 25.22
C GLU A 211 -7.02 6.04 24.17
N LEU A 212 -6.34 5.93 23.02
CA LEU A 212 -6.66 4.96 21.97
C LEU A 212 -6.28 3.54 22.39
N LEU A 213 -5.12 3.35 23.04
CA LEU A 213 -4.76 2.07 23.66
C LEU A 213 -5.84 1.62 24.67
N LYS A 214 -6.31 2.55 25.51
CA LYS A 214 -7.40 2.29 26.47
C LYS A 214 -8.74 1.98 25.78
N LYS A 215 -9.06 2.62 24.65
CA LYS A 215 -10.25 2.32 23.82
C LYS A 215 -10.24 0.85 23.39
N TYR A 216 -9.11 0.37 22.90
CA TYR A 216 -8.91 -0.99 22.43
C TYR A 216 -8.50 -2.00 23.51
N GLY A 217 -8.45 -1.60 24.78
CA GLY A 217 -8.00 -2.46 25.89
C GLY A 217 -6.57 -2.99 25.72
N ALA A 218 -5.77 -2.33 24.89
CA ALA A 218 -4.38 -2.65 24.61
C ALA A 218 -3.45 -1.97 25.62
N GLN A 219 -2.24 -2.50 25.77
CA GLN A 219 -1.24 -1.99 26.69
C GLN A 219 0.10 -1.83 25.96
N SER A 220 0.72 -0.66 26.07
CA SER A 220 2.10 -0.39 25.61
C SER A 220 2.78 0.58 26.59
N PRO A 221 3.99 0.30 27.12
CA PRO A 221 4.75 -0.94 26.90
C PRO A 221 4.13 -2.16 27.61
N GLY A 222 4.47 -3.35 27.08
CA GLY A 222 4.11 -4.65 27.63
C GLY A 222 2.84 -5.26 27.04
N ILE A 223 2.26 -6.19 27.80
CA ILE A 223 1.03 -6.92 27.46
C ILE A 223 0.06 -6.88 28.65
N PRO A 224 -1.26 -6.89 28.42
CA PRO A 224 -2.25 -7.02 29.49
C PRO A 224 -2.03 -8.31 30.29
N LYS A 225 -2.30 -8.28 31.60
CA LYS A 225 -2.19 -9.47 32.48
C LYS A 225 -3.31 -10.50 32.27
N LYS A 226 -4.46 -10.06 31.73
CA LYS A 226 -5.66 -10.88 31.50
C LYS A 226 -6.32 -10.42 30.21
N LEU A 227 -6.99 -11.35 29.51
CA LEU A 227 -7.85 -11.02 28.39
C LEU A 227 -8.97 -10.07 28.86
N ASN A 228 -9.31 -9.11 28.01
CA ASN A 228 -10.44 -8.23 28.20
C ASN A 228 -11.26 -8.15 26.91
N ASN A 229 -12.52 -7.75 27.03
CA ASN A 229 -13.47 -7.73 25.92
C ASN A 229 -13.25 -6.58 24.92
N LYS A 230 -12.42 -5.58 25.25
CA LYS A 230 -12.10 -4.47 24.34
C LYS A 230 -11.01 -4.81 23.34
N LEU A 231 -10.16 -5.78 23.68
CA LEU A 231 -9.13 -6.28 22.77
C LEU A 231 -9.79 -6.82 21.49
N PRO A 232 -9.31 -6.41 20.30
CA PRO A 232 -9.80 -6.97 19.04
C PRO A 232 -9.74 -8.50 19.04
N PRO A 233 -10.70 -9.19 18.38
CA PRO A 233 -10.67 -10.65 18.30
C PRO A 233 -9.48 -11.14 17.47
N LEU A 234 -9.11 -12.41 17.66
CA LEU A 234 -8.14 -13.06 16.79
C LEU A 234 -8.60 -13.02 15.33
N PRO A 235 -7.68 -12.94 14.35
CA PRO A 235 -8.05 -13.08 12.96
C PRO A 235 -8.55 -14.50 12.68
N VAL A 236 -9.47 -14.65 11.73
CA VAL A 236 -10.10 -15.94 11.37
C VAL A 236 -9.09 -16.99 10.88
N ASN A 237 -7.94 -16.54 10.38
CA ASN A 237 -6.81 -17.36 9.96
C ASN A 237 -5.63 -17.25 10.93
N TYR A 238 -5.89 -17.10 12.23
CA TYR A 238 -4.87 -17.17 13.27
C TYR A 238 -4.29 -18.60 13.38
N LEU A 239 -2.97 -18.67 13.58
CA LEU A 239 -2.29 -19.86 14.11
C LEU A 239 -1.27 -19.42 15.17
N PRO A 240 -0.93 -20.27 16.15
CA PRO A 240 0.14 -19.96 17.10
C PRO A 240 1.52 -19.96 16.42
N ASN A 241 1.72 -20.78 15.39
CA ASN A 241 2.95 -20.83 14.60
C ASN A 241 2.62 -21.15 13.14
N HIS A 242 3.44 -20.65 12.22
CA HIS A 242 3.37 -21.09 10.83
C HIS A 242 3.78 -22.58 10.73
N PRO A 243 3.09 -23.41 9.93
CA PRO A 243 3.26 -24.88 9.97
C PRO A 243 4.59 -25.41 9.43
N PHE A 244 5.40 -24.55 8.83
CA PHE A 244 6.74 -24.89 8.35
C PHE A 244 7.64 -23.65 8.30
N PRO A 245 8.98 -23.81 8.29
CA PRO A 245 9.91 -22.70 8.12
C PRO A 245 9.69 -21.97 6.80
N HIS A 246 9.54 -20.64 6.86
CA HIS A 246 9.33 -19.79 5.67
C HIS A 246 10.59 -18.97 5.30
N GLY A 247 11.74 -19.31 5.89
CA GLY A 247 13.03 -18.69 5.60
C GLY A 247 13.35 -17.40 6.35
N HIS A 248 12.44 -16.89 7.20
CA HIS A 248 12.58 -15.62 7.92
C HIS A 248 11.93 -15.64 9.31
N GLN A 249 12.17 -16.70 10.07
CA GLN A 249 11.57 -16.90 11.39
C GLN A 249 12.12 -15.94 12.47
N GLU A 250 13.30 -15.36 12.24
CA GLU A 250 14.03 -14.52 13.20
C GLU A 250 14.22 -13.07 12.71
N VAL A 251 13.42 -12.61 11.76
CA VAL A 251 13.51 -11.22 11.31
C VAL A 251 13.03 -10.26 12.39
N ARG A 252 13.41 -8.99 12.24
CA ARG A 252 13.09 -7.91 13.19
C ARG A 252 11.63 -7.93 13.66
N ASP A 253 10.68 -8.07 12.74
CA ASP A 253 9.24 -8.03 13.04
C ASP A 253 8.80 -9.21 13.93
N GLU A 254 9.51 -10.33 13.88
CA GLU A 254 9.27 -11.53 14.70
C GLU A 254 9.95 -11.42 16.08
N ASN A 255 10.93 -10.53 16.23
CA ASN A 255 11.75 -10.41 17.45
C ASN A 255 11.48 -9.15 18.27
N LEU A 256 11.13 -8.02 17.64
CA LEU A 256 10.97 -6.74 18.33
C LEU A 256 9.55 -6.45 18.81
N VAL A 257 8.57 -7.24 18.37
CA VAL A 257 7.20 -7.11 18.86
C VAL A 257 7.11 -7.69 20.28
N GLU A 258 6.67 -6.86 21.21
CA GLU A 258 6.63 -7.19 22.64
C GLU A 258 5.79 -8.44 22.90
N GLY A 259 6.44 -9.47 23.47
CA GLY A 259 5.80 -10.76 23.79
C GLY A 259 5.82 -11.78 22.67
N VAL A 260 6.13 -11.40 21.41
CA VAL A 260 6.18 -12.36 20.30
C VAL A 260 7.32 -13.35 20.47
N MET A 261 8.50 -12.91 20.91
CA MET A 261 9.62 -13.83 21.19
C MET A 261 9.30 -14.85 22.29
N THR A 262 8.34 -14.55 23.17
CA THR A 262 8.01 -15.42 24.31
C THR A 262 6.82 -16.32 24.02
N GLN A 263 5.75 -15.84 23.37
CA GLN A 263 4.58 -16.65 23.00
C GLN A 263 3.62 -15.88 22.05
N ARG A 264 3.27 -16.47 20.91
CA ARG A 264 2.25 -15.94 19.96
C ARG A 264 0.82 -16.36 20.34
N ASN A 265 0.50 -16.35 21.63
CA ASN A 265 -0.79 -16.80 22.13
C ASN A 265 -1.89 -15.73 21.93
N GLU A 266 -3.12 -16.06 22.32
CA GLU A 266 -4.28 -15.20 22.11
C GLU A 266 -4.10 -13.78 22.66
N ILE A 267 -3.66 -13.64 23.92
CA ILE A 267 -3.55 -12.32 24.56
C ILE A 267 -2.49 -11.43 23.90
N VAL A 268 -1.38 -12.02 23.45
CA VAL A 268 -0.31 -11.29 22.76
C VAL A 268 -0.79 -10.77 21.40
N ILE A 269 -1.41 -11.63 20.58
CA ILE A 269 -1.88 -11.23 19.24
C ILE A 269 -3.02 -10.22 19.33
N ARG A 270 -3.98 -10.44 20.23
CA ARG A 270 -5.10 -9.50 20.40
C ARG A 270 -4.62 -8.15 20.92
N ASN A 271 -3.62 -8.12 21.81
CA ASN A 271 -2.97 -6.87 22.23
C ASN A 271 -2.26 -6.16 21.08
N GLU A 272 -1.50 -6.88 20.25
CA GLU A 272 -0.81 -6.30 19.12
C GLU A 272 -1.78 -5.71 18.08
N LYS A 273 -2.90 -6.39 17.82
CA LYS A 273 -3.99 -5.82 17.01
C LYS A 273 -4.59 -4.56 17.63
N GLY A 274 -4.77 -4.52 18.95
CA GLY A 274 -5.26 -3.32 19.63
C GLY A 274 -4.29 -2.15 19.55
N LYS A 275 -2.97 -2.41 19.62
CA LYS A 275 -1.93 -1.40 19.38
C LYS A 275 -1.95 -0.90 17.92
N ASP A 276 -2.12 -1.81 16.97
CA ASP A 276 -2.26 -1.52 15.54
C ASP A 276 -3.46 -0.59 15.28
N TYR A 277 -4.62 -0.94 15.82
CA TYR A 277 -5.84 -0.14 15.65
C TYR A 277 -5.71 1.24 16.30
N ALA A 278 -5.07 1.34 17.47
CA ALA A 278 -4.79 2.63 18.09
C ALA A 278 -3.90 3.54 17.22
N CYS A 279 -2.88 2.98 16.56
CA CYS A 279 -2.02 3.72 15.63
C CYS A 279 -2.74 4.13 14.35
N ILE A 280 -3.62 3.27 13.82
CA ILE A 280 -4.39 3.52 12.59
C ILE A 280 -5.47 4.57 12.84
N GLU A 281 -6.20 4.51 13.96
CA GLU A 281 -7.23 5.49 14.30
C GLU A 281 -6.65 6.91 14.49
N ASP A 282 -5.48 7.02 15.14
CA ASP A 282 -4.79 8.32 15.20
C ASP A 282 -4.42 8.83 13.81
N MET A 283 -3.89 7.96 12.94
CA MET A 283 -3.58 8.32 11.56
C MET A 283 -4.82 8.77 10.78
N ASP A 284 -5.96 8.07 10.93
CA ASP A 284 -7.24 8.44 10.31
C ASP A 284 -7.68 9.85 10.74
N TYR A 285 -7.61 10.15 12.04
CA TYR A 285 -7.89 11.48 12.57
C TYR A 285 -6.97 12.56 11.97
N GLN A 286 -5.68 12.28 11.82
CA GLN A 286 -4.74 13.23 11.21
C GLN A 286 -5.01 13.45 9.70
N ILE A 287 -5.43 12.41 8.98
CA ILE A 287 -5.87 12.53 7.58
C ILE A 287 -7.10 13.44 7.50
N GLY A 288 -8.04 13.32 8.45
CA GLY A 288 -9.21 14.20 8.55
C GLY A 288 -8.84 15.67 8.63
N ARG A 289 -7.86 16.02 9.48
CA ARG A 289 -7.36 17.41 9.60
C ARG A 289 -6.75 17.94 8.30
N VAL A 290 -6.07 17.08 7.52
CA VAL A 290 -5.51 17.47 6.22
C VAL A 290 -6.62 17.70 5.19
N ILE A 291 -7.65 16.85 5.17
CA ILE A 291 -8.82 17.02 4.30
C ILE A 291 -9.57 18.31 4.66
N GLU A 292 -9.81 18.57 5.94
CA GLU A 292 -10.43 19.80 6.41
C GLU A 292 -9.64 21.05 5.96
N ALA A 293 -8.30 21.01 6.00
CA ALA A 293 -7.47 22.10 5.48
C ALA A 293 -7.62 22.30 3.95
N LEU A 294 -7.79 21.23 3.17
CA LEU A 294 -8.09 21.32 1.74
C LEU A 294 -9.48 21.91 1.48
N GLU A 295 -10.47 21.56 2.31
CA GLU A 295 -11.83 22.11 2.24
C GLU A 295 -11.83 23.60 2.55
N LEU A 296 -11.21 24.01 3.66
CA LEU A 296 -11.13 25.41 4.09
C LEU A 296 -10.31 26.29 3.13
N SER A 297 -9.35 25.72 2.41
CA SER A 297 -8.58 26.45 1.38
C SER A 297 -9.27 26.47 0.00
N GLY A 298 -10.38 25.76 -0.18
CA GLY A 298 -11.09 25.64 -1.45
C GLY A 298 -10.36 24.81 -2.52
N GLU A 299 -9.32 24.06 -2.15
CA GLU A 299 -8.56 23.22 -3.11
C GLU A 299 -9.12 21.79 -3.20
N ILE A 300 -10.04 21.38 -2.32
CA ILE A 300 -10.61 20.01 -2.27
C ILE A 300 -11.27 19.59 -3.58
N ASP A 301 -12.04 20.47 -4.22
CA ASP A 301 -12.81 20.16 -5.45
C ASP A 301 -11.91 19.94 -6.68
N ASN A 302 -10.64 20.32 -6.60
CA ASN A 302 -9.63 20.11 -7.63
C ASN A 302 -8.56 19.07 -7.20
N THR A 303 -8.74 18.37 -6.08
CA THR A 303 -7.72 17.48 -5.53
C THR A 303 -8.11 16.01 -5.66
N TYR A 304 -7.29 15.23 -6.36
CA TYR A 304 -7.36 13.77 -6.28
C TYR A 304 -6.66 13.29 -5.01
N ILE A 305 -7.34 12.45 -4.24
CA ILE A 305 -6.82 11.85 -3.00
C ILE A 305 -6.62 10.36 -3.23
N PHE A 306 -5.39 9.91 -3.04
CA PHE A 306 -5.02 8.49 -3.07
C PHE A 306 -4.66 8.05 -1.66
N PHE A 307 -5.20 6.93 -1.20
CA PHE A 307 -4.79 6.29 0.05
C PHE A 307 -4.34 4.85 -0.22
N THR A 308 -3.17 4.47 0.29
CA THR A 308 -2.62 3.11 0.17
C THR A 308 -1.69 2.75 1.33
N SER A 309 -1.21 1.50 1.34
CA SER A 309 -0.04 1.08 2.14
C SER A 309 1.09 0.60 1.23
N ASP A 310 2.33 0.56 1.73
CA ASP A 310 3.46 -0.01 1.00
C ASP A 310 3.44 -1.55 0.96
N HIS A 311 2.88 -2.21 1.97
CA HIS A 311 2.55 -3.63 1.99
C HIS A 311 1.59 -3.93 3.15
N GLY A 312 1.05 -5.14 3.20
CA GLY A 312 0.25 -5.59 4.33
C GLY A 312 1.10 -6.06 5.52
N ILE A 313 0.45 -6.65 6.51
CA ILE A 313 1.06 -7.18 7.74
C ILE A 313 0.29 -8.39 8.26
N ALA A 314 0.94 -9.33 8.94
CA ALA A 314 0.30 -10.57 9.38
C ALA A 314 -0.38 -10.50 10.74
N ILE A 315 0.29 -9.98 11.78
CA ILE A 315 -0.23 -9.89 13.17
C ILE A 315 -1.03 -11.15 13.59
N GLY A 316 -0.35 -12.29 13.63
CA GLY A 316 -0.88 -13.59 14.05
C GLY A 316 -1.54 -14.42 12.94
N LYS A 317 -1.82 -13.83 11.77
CA LYS A 317 -2.36 -14.56 10.61
C LYS A 317 -1.36 -15.59 10.10
N HIS A 318 -1.82 -16.82 9.89
CA HIS A 318 -1.00 -18.00 9.57
C HIS A 318 0.17 -18.22 10.55
N GLY A 319 0.08 -17.69 11.77
CA GLY A 319 1.15 -17.74 12.75
C GLY A 319 2.39 -16.94 12.40
N LEU A 320 2.23 -15.91 11.56
CA LEU A 320 3.25 -14.92 11.19
C LEU A 320 2.96 -13.59 11.89
N ILE A 321 3.98 -12.77 12.13
CA ILE A 321 3.82 -11.41 12.66
C ILE A 321 4.12 -10.37 11.58
N GLY A 322 5.25 -10.55 10.89
CA GLY A 322 5.76 -9.61 9.92
C GLY A 322 5.07 -9.66 8.54
N LYS A 323 5.78 -9.11 7.57
CA LYS A 323 5.36 -8.86 6.18
C LYS A 323 5.99 -9.83 5.17
N GLN A 324 6.92 -10.67 5.62
CA GLN A 324 7.82 -11.50 4.80
C GLN A 324 7.14 -12.78 4.27
N ASN A 325 5.94 -12.65 3.68
CA ASN A 325 5.21 -13.74 3.04
C ASN A 325 4.26 -13.19 1.95
N LEU A 326 3.63 -14.08 1.16
CA LEU A 326 2.78 -13.72 0.03
C LEU A 326 1.30 -14.15 0.19
N TYR A 327 0.87 -14.47 1.42
CA TYR A 327 -0.56 -14.50 1.77
C TYR A 327 -1.20 -13.12 1.56
N GLU A 328 -2.53 -13.07 1.37
CA GLU A 328 -3.28 -11.84 1.11
C GLU A 328 -3.04 -10.79 2.19
N HIS A 329 -2.94 -11.17 3.47
CA HIS A 329 -2.71 -10.21 4.55
C HIS A 329 -1.36 -9.49 4.49
N SER A 330 -0.32 -10.10 3.92
CA SER A 330 1.01 -9.49 3.76
C SER A 330 1.20 -8.85 2.40
N TRP A 331 0.60 -9.43 1.35
CA TRP A 331 0.83 -9.03 -0.04
C TRP A 331 -0.17 -8.00 -0.57
N ARG A 332 -1.44 -8.11 -0.17
CA ARG A 332 -2.51 -7.20 -0.59
C ARG A 332 -2.39 -5.90 0.20
N ILE A 333 -2.59 -4.78 -0.49
CA ILE A 333 -2.62 -3.44 0.11
C ILE A 333 -4.01 -2.83 -0.04
N PRO A 334 -4.44 -1.94 0.88
CA PRO A 334 -5.57 -1.08 0.61
C PRO A 334 -5.20 -0.13 -0.54
N LEU A 335 -6.15 0.17 -1.42
CA LEU A 335 -6.03 1.26 -2.39
C LEU A 335 -7.39 1.91 -2.58
N ILE A 336 -7.48 3.18 -2.22
CA ILE A 336 -8.68 4.03 -2.31
C ILE A 336 -8.31 5.28 -3.10
N VAL A 337 -9.20 5.70 -4.00
CA VAL A 337 -9.03 6.91 -4.80
C VAL A 337 -10.34 7.69 -4.80
N SER A 338 -10.31 8.95 -4.38
CA SER A 338 -11.42 9.90 -4.47
C SER A 338 -10.95 11.20 -5.13
N GLY A 339 -11.88 12.05 -5.55
CA GLY A 339 -11.57 13.33 -6.18
C GLY A 339 -12.42 13.64 -7.41
N PRO A 340 -12.02 14.64 -8.20
CA PRO A 340 -12.77 15.12 -9.36
C PRO A 340 -13.10 13.98 -10.32
N LYS A 341 -14.31 13.99 -10.90
CA LYS A 341 -14.72 13.06 -11.98
C LYS A 341 -14.71 11.56 -11.60
N ILE A 342 -14.47 11.20 -10.33
CA ILE A 342 -14.53 9.82 -9.84
C ILE A 342 -15.96 9.48 -9.42
N LYS A 343 -16.45 8.30 -9.87
CA LYS A 343 -17.76 7.79 -9.45
C LYS A 343 -17.69 7.26 -8.01
N GLU A 344 -18.51 7.83 -7.15
CA GLU A 344 -18.60 7.49 -5.74
C GLU A 344 -19.08 6.04 -5.48
N ASN A 345 -18.69 5.55 -4.31
CA ASN A 345 -19.13 4.30 -3.69
C ASN A 345 -19.00 3.07 -4.61
N LYS A 346 -17.84 2.90 -5.25
CA LYS A 346 -17.55 1.71 -6.07
C LYS A 346 -16.43 0.87 -5.49
N LYS A 347 -16.71 -0.43 -5.36
CA LYS A 347 -15.72 -1.47 -5.06
C LYS A 347 -15.36 -2.23 -6.33
N ILE A 348 -14.12 -2.10 -6.80
CA ILE A 348 -13.66 -2.66 -8.10
C ILE A 348 -12.48 -3.59 -7.87
N LYS A 349 -12.34 -4.67 -8.65
CA LYS A 349 -11.22 -5.61 -8.46
C LYS A 349 -9.86 -4.95 -8.76
N GLY A 350 -9.75 -4.17 -9.82
CA GLY A 350 -8.53 -3.42 -10.15
C GLY A 350 -7.39 -4.27 -10.69
N ASN A 351 -7.00 -5.35 -10.00
CA ASN A 351 -5.77 -6.10 -10.25
C ASN A 351 -4.59 -5.14 -10.47
N ILE A 352 -4.29 -4.30 -9.49
CA ILE A 352 -3.34 -3.18 -9.56
C ILE A 352 -2.03 -3.55 -8.86
N TYR A 353 -0.91 -3.07 -9.39
CA TYR A 353 0.35 -3.00 -8.66
C TYR A 353 0.58 -1.59 -8.11
N LEU A 354 1.31 -1.46 -7.01
CA LEU A 354 1.71 -0.16 -6.49
C LEU A 354 2.52 0.66 -7.52
N SER A 355 3.29 0.00 -8.41
CA SER A 355 3.99 0.65 -9.53
C SER A 355 3.07 1.25 -10.60
N ASP A 356 1.78 0.94 -10.59
CA ASP A 356 0.80 1.53 -11.52
C ASP A 356 0.33 2.91 -11.09
N ILE A 357 0.63 3.33 -9.86
CA ILE A 357 0.22 4.63 -9.34
C ILE A 357 0.88 5.74 -10.15
N LEU A 358 2.21 5.74 -10.29
CA LEU A 358 2.91 6.80 -11.02
C LEU A 358 2.37 7.04 -12.45
N PRO A 359 2.23 6.03 -13.34
CA PRO A 359 1.64 6.27 -14.65
C PRO A 359 0.18 6.72 -14.59
N THR A 360 -0.59 6.31 -13.58
CA THR A 360 -1.96 6.81 -13.37
C THR A 360 -1.97 8.28 -12.98
N LEU A 361 -1.09 8.70 -12.06
CA LEU A 361 -0.96 10.10 -11.67
C LEU A 361 -0.51 10.96 -12.85
N CYS A 362 0.40 10.45 -13.69
CA CYS A 362 0.82 11.14 -14.92
C CYS A 362 -0.38 11.34 -15.86
N GLU A 363 -1.18 10.30 -16.11
CA GLU A 363 -2.35 10.40 -16.98
C GLU A 363 -3.40 11.39 -16.44
N ILE A 364 -3.68 11.37 -15.12
CA ILE A 364 -4.59 12.33 -14.46
C ILE A 364 -4.08 13.77 -14.59
N ALA A 365 -2.77 13.96 -14.48
CA ALA A 365 -2.12 15.26 -14.55
C ALA A 365 -1.81 15.72 -15.98
N GLU A 366 -2.18 14.94 -17.01
CA GLU A 366 -1.82 15.21 -18.41
C GLU A 366 -0.30 15.32 -18.64
N ILE A 367 0.46 14.43 -18.01
CA ILE A 367 1.92 14.32 -18.15
C ILE A 367 2.25 13.11 -19.01
N ASP A 368 3.14 13.29 -19.99
CA ASP A 368 3.68 12.19 -20.79
C ASP A 368 4.34 11.13 -19.90
N ILE A 369 3.86 9.89 -19.98
CA ILE A 369 4.38 8.77 -19.21
C ILE A 369 5.76 8.38 -19.77
N PRO A 370 6.85 8.46 -18.97
CA PRO A 370 8.16 8.05 -19.44
C PRO A 370 8.20 6.58 -19.87
N LYS A 371 8.90 6.29 -20.97
CA LYS A 371 9.05 4.92 -21.52
C LYS A 371 9.71 3.93 -20.56
N THR A 372 10.38 4.43 -19.53
CA THR A 372 11.02 3.64 -18.47
C THR A 372 10.03 3.06 -17.46
N ILE A 373 8.75 3.43 -17.51
CA ILE A 373 7.72 2.96 -16.58
C ILE A 373 7.11 1.66 -17.10
N ASP A 374 7.19 0.59 -16.29
CA ASP A 374 6.54 -0.70 -16.56
C ASP A 374 5.08 -0.76 -16.09
N GLY A 375 4.76 0.06 -15.11
CA GLY A 375 3.43 0.21 -14.55
C GLY A 375 2.41 0.56 -15.63
N LYS A 376 1.16 0.14 -15.43
CA LYS A 376 0.06 0.40 -16.34
C LYS A 376 -0.93 1.32 -15.65
N SER A 377 -1.16 2.49 -16.22
CA SER A 377 -2.19 3.39 -15.71
C SER A 377 -3.54 2.67 -15.59
N PHE A 378 -4.20 2.87 -14.45
CA PHE A 378 -5.57 2.43 -14.20
C PHE A 378 -6.58 3.58 -14.28
N ASN A 379 -6.22 4.73 -14.86
CA ASN A 379 -7.12 5.86 -15.03
C ASN A 379 -8.41 5.47 -15.78
N SER A 380 -8.30 4.61 -16.81
CA SER A 380 -9.48 4.04 -17.49
C SER A 380 -10.44 3.26 -16.57
N ILE A 381 -10.00 2.78 -15.40
CA ILE A 381 -10.89 2.21 -14.37
C ILE A 381 -11.56 3.33 -13.57
N LEU A 382 -10.83 4.38 -13.22
CA LEU A 382 -11.36 5.54 -12.50
C LEU A 382 -12.49 6.23 -13.30
N GLU A 383 -12.31 6.34 -14.61
CA GLU A 383 -13.33 6.86 -15.55
C GLU A 383 -14.50 5.86 -15.80
N GLY A 384 -14.43 4.65 -15.24
CA GLY A 384 -15.44 3.60 -15.43
C GLY A 384 -15.42 2.94 -16.80
N LYS A 385 -14.37 3.13 -17.63
CA LYS A 385 -14.22 2.53 -18.96
C LYS A 385 -13.74 1.06 -18.88
N ARG A 386 -13.09 0.65 -17.79
CA ARG A 386 -12.59 -0.71 -17.57
C ARG A 386 -12.84 -1.21 -16.14
N LYS A 387 -12.84 -2.54 -15.93
CA LYS A 387 -12.97 -3.18 -14.59
C LYS A 387 -11.65 -3.70 -14.00
N LYS A 388 -10.62 -3.86 -14.83
CA LYS A 388 -9.28 -4.35 -14.48
C LYS A 388 -8.28 -3.97 -15.57
N ILE A 389 -7.01 -3.80 -15.20
CA ILE A 389 -5.92 -3.51 -16.14
C ILE A 389 -5.05 -4.74 -16.48
N ARG A 390 -5.12 -5.81 -15.68
CA ARG A 390 -4.45 -7.09 -15.95
C ARG A 390 -5.23 -8.29 -15.38
N ASN A 391 -4.91 -9.47 -15.89
CA ASN A 391 -5.58 -10.73 -15.50
C ASN A 391 -4.81 -11.56 -14.47
N VAL A 392 -3.51 -11.31 -14.35
CA VAL A 392 -2.57 -12.13 -13.59
C VAL A 392 -1.76 -11.20 -12.69
N MET A 393 -1.68 -11.56 -11.41
CA MET A 393 -0.76 -10.94 -10.45
C MET A 393 0.35 -11.94 -10.14
N TYR A 394 1.57 -11.45 -10.04
CA TYR A 394 2.80 -12.16 -9.78
C TYR A 394 3.48 -11.46 -8.60
N GLY A 395 3.81 -12.23 -7.57
CA GLY A 395 4.33 -11.77 -6.30
C GLY A 395 5.69 -12.39 -6.01
N VAL A 396 6.58 -11.60 -5.42
CA VAL A 396 7.95 -12.00 -5.12
C VAL A 396 8.28 -11.76 -3.65
N TYR A 397 8.85 -12.75 -3.00
CA TYR A 397 9.58 -12.54 -1.77
C TYR A 397 10.85 -13.37 -1.75
N SER A 398 12.01 -12.74 -1.92
CA SER A 398 13.30 -13.41 -1.88
C SER A 398 14.23 -12.79 -0.82
N GLY A 399 13.68 -12.08 0.17
CA GLY A 399 14.49 -11.37 1.16
C GLY A 399 15.28 -12.26 2.13
N GLY A 400 14.95 -13.55 2.22
CA GLY A 400 15.69 -14.55 2.98
C GLY A 400 16.57 -15.39 2.08
N THR A 401 16.03 -16.48 1.58
CA THR A 401 16.72 -17.42 0.70
C THR A 401 16.29 -17.23 -0.75
N LYS A 402 17.13 -17.72 -1.68
CA LYS A 402 16.88 -17.71 -3.13
C LYS A 402 16.59 -19.15 -3.59
N PRO A 403 15.59 -19.38 -4.47
CA PRO A 403 14.75 -18.38 -5.14
C PRO A 403 13.73 -17.73 -4.17
N GLY A 404 13.42 -18.37 -3.04
CA GLY A 404 12.54 -17.84 -2.00
C GLY A 404 11.08 -18.20 -2.24
N ILE A 405 10.19 -17.23 -2.03
CA ILE A 405 8.75 -17.38 -2.19
C ILE A 405 8.31 -16.65 -3.46
N ARG A 406 7.46 -17.29 -4.25
CA ARG A 406 6.72 -16.63 -5.35
C ARG A 406 5.24 -16.91 -5.24
N ALA A 407 4.43 -15.96 -5.67
CA ALA A 407 2.99 -16.13 -5.80
C ALA A 407 2.53 -15.82 -7.22
N ILE A 408 1.52 -16.55 -7.67
CA ILE A 408 0.81 -16.27 -8.92
C ILE A 408 -0.68 -16.34 -8.65
N LYS A 409 -1.41 -15.29 -9.03
CA LYS A 409 -2.86 -15.20 -8.88
C LYS A 409 -3.50 -14.94 -10.23
N LYS A 410 -4.46 -15.81 -10.62
CA LYS A 410 -5.27 -15.67 -11.84
C LYS A 410 -6.71 -16.03 -11.52
N ASN A 411 -7.63 -15.10 -11.82
CA ASN A 411 -9.04 -15.21 -11.47
C ASN A 411 -9.25 -15.35 -9.95
N ASN A 412 -9.70 -16.52 -9.50
CA ASN A 412 -9.89 -16.86 -8.09
C ASN A 412 -8.84 -17.87 -7.60
N TRP A 413 -7.88 -18.26 -8.45
CA TRP A 413 -6.83 -19.20 -8.06
C TRP A 413 -5.57 -18.43 -7.70
N LYS A 414 -4.94 -18.86 -6.61
CA LYS A 414 -3.63 -18.37 -6.16
C LYS A 414 -2.75 -19.58 -5.83
N LEU A 415 -1.54 -19.57 -6.36
CA LEU A 415 -0.48 -20.50 -5.99
C LEU A 415 0.60 -19.69 -5.28
N ILE A 416 1.07 -20.17 -4.15
CA ILE A 416 2.29 -19.72 -3.48
C ILE A 416 3.27 -20.89 -3.51
N LYS A 417 4.48 -20.65 -4.01
CA LYS A 417 5.55 -21.63 -4.13
C LYS A 417 6.72 -21.18 -3.25
N TYR A 418 7.16 -22.08 -2.39
CA TYR A 418 8.24 -21.89 -1.43
C TYR A 418 9.40 -22.78 -1.85
N ASP A 419 10.57 -22.18 -1.95
CA ASP A 419 11.87 -22.85 -2.00
C ASP A 419 12.79 -22.00 -1.13
N VAL A 420 12.81 -22.40 0.14
CA VAL A 420 13.44 -21.64 1.22
C VAL A 420 14.39 -22.54 1.98
N MET A 421 15.23 -21.92 2.82
CA MET A 421 16.29 -22.64 3.56
C MET A 421 17.23 -23.37 2.59
N ASN A 422 17.65 -22.69 1.51
CA ASN A 422 18.58 -23.20 0.50
C ASN A 422 18.15 -24.55 -0.12
N GLY A 423 16.86 -24.77 -0.32
CA GLY A 423 16.32 -25.99 -0.91
C GLY A 423 15.78 -27.00 0.09
N ASP A 424 16.03 -26.83 1.39
CA ASP A 424 15.57 -27.77 2.42
C ASP A 424 14.04 -27.81 2.53
N ILE A 425 13.37 -26.69 2.22
CA ILE A 425 11.91 -26.58 2.27
C ILE A 425 11.37 -26.17 0.91
N GLN A 426 10.81 -27.16 0.20
CA GLN A 426 10.10 -26.99 -1.06
C GLN A 426 8.62 -27.32 -0.87
N LYS A 427 7.75 -26.30 -0.95
CA LYS A 427 6.31 -26.46 -0.71
C LYS A 427 5.50 -25.68 -1.73
N ASN A 428 4.35 -26.25 -2.12
CA ASN A 428 3.33 -25.59 -2.91
C ASN A 428 2.09 -25.37 -2.04
N GLN A 429 1.50 -24.19 -2.13
CA GLN A 429 0.19 -23.88 -1.57
C GLN A 429 -0.76 -23.37 -2.66
N LEU A 430 -1.86 -24.09 -2.90
CA LEU A 430 -2.84 -23.75 -3.93
C LEU A 430 -4.20 -23.44 -3.28
N PHE A 431 -4.71 -22.24 -3.52
CA PHE A 431 -5.97 -21.76 -2.97
C PHE A 431 -6.95 -21.36 -4.07
N ASN A 432 -8.24 -21.64 -3.84
CA ASN A 432 -9.33 -20.98 -4.53
C ASN A 432 -9.90 -19.89 -3.63
N LEU A 433 -9.50 -18.64 -3.85
CA LEU A 433 -9.85 -17.46 -3.06
C LEU A 433 -11.35 -17.13 -3.04
N LYS A 434 -12.17 -17.72 -3.93
CA LYS A 434 -13.63 -17.60 -3.82
C LYS A 434 -14.17 -18.47 -2.69
N ASN A 435 -13.60 -19.66 -2.51
CA ASN A 435 -14.06 -20.64 -1.52
C ASN A 435 -13.28 -20.53 -0.20
N ASN A 436 -12.00 -20.16 -0.29
CA ASN A 436 -11.07 -19.99 0.81
C ASN A 436 -10.41 -18.60 0.73
N PRO A 437 -11.17 -17.51 0.99
CA PRO A 437 -10.68 -16.14 0.83
C PRO A 437 -9.56 -15.76 1.81
N ASN A 438 -9.47 -16.47 2.95
CA ASN A 438 -8.48 -16.23 4.00
C ASN A 438 -7.29 -17.20 3.92
N GLU A 439 -7.21 -18.00 2.85
CA GLU A 439 -6.10 -18.93 2.57
C GLU A 439 -5.87 -19.96 3.69
N LEU A 440 -6.95 -20.37 4.35
CA LEU A 440 -6.93 -21.33 5.44
C LEU A 440 -6.21 -22.62 5.03
N LEU A 441 -5.44 -23.12 5.98
CA LEU A 441 -4.70 -24.39 5.96
C LEU A 441 -5.41 -25.43 6.84
N ILE A 442 -4.98 -26.70 6.76
CA ILE A 442 -5.56 -27.79 7.56
C ILE A 442 -5.42 -27.54 9.07
N GLU A 443 -4.36 -26.84 9.49
CA GLU A 443 -4.08 -26.48 10.87
C GLU A 443 -5.13 -25.54 11.48
N HIS A 444 -5.90 -24.81 10.64
CA HIS A 444 -7.00 -23.97 11.10
C HIS A 444 -8.25 -24.77 11.47
N GLN A 445 -8.30 -26.06 11.15
CA GLN A 445 -9.38 -26.97 11.54
C GLN A 445 -9.12 -27.67 12.87
N ARG A 446 -7.96 -27.46 13.50
CA ARG A 446 -7.66 -28.03 14.82
C ARG A 446 -8.64 -27.46 15.86
N LYS A 447 -9.13 -28.32 16.76
CA LYS A 447 -10.16 -27.96 17.75
C LYS A 447 -9.77 -26.76 18.62
N ASP A 448 -8.50 -26.72 19.06
CA ASP A 448 -7.95 -25.62 19.87
C ASP A 448 -7.97 -24.28 19.11
N VAL A 449 -7.72 -24.27 17.80
CA VAL A 449 -7.77 -23.05 16.97
C VAL A 449 -9.21 -22.62 16.70
N VAL A 450 -10.10 -23.56 16.39
CA VAL A 450 -11.52 -23.29 16.16
C VAL A 450 -12.17 -22.68 17.41
N GLU A 451 -11.86 -23.21 18.59
CA GLU A 451 -12.41 -22.75 19.87
C GLU A 451 -12.04 -21.29 20.17
N ILE A 452 -10.78 -20.90 20.00
CA ILE A 452 -10.31 -19.53 20.32
C ILE A 452 -10.62 -18.51 19.22
N THR A 453 -10.69 -18.93 17.95
CA THR A 453 -11.00 -18.01 16.84
C THR A 453 -12.49 -17.87 16.57
N GLY A 454 -13.30 -18.85 16.98
CA GLY A 454 -14.71 -18.96 16.62
C GLY A 454 -14.93 -19.18 15.11
N ASN A 455 -13.88 -19.47 14.34
CA ASN A 455 -13.98 -19.75 12.91
C ASN A 455 -14.12 -21.26 12.70
N TYR A 456 -15.10 -21.67 11.89
CA TYR A 456 -15.38 -23.07 11.56
C TYR A 456 -15.14 -23.30 10.06
N PRO A 457 -13.89 -23.63 9.65
CA PRO A 457 -13.59 -23.84 8.24
C PRO A 457 -14.34 -25.04 7.66
N LYS A 458 -14.78 -24.93 6.42
CA LYS A 458 -15.27 -26.08 5.66
C LYS A 458 -14.12 -27.01 5.28
N ASN A 459 -14.40 -28.29 5.09
CA ASN A 459 -13.39 -29.31 4.73
C ASN A 459 -12.53 -28.93 3.50
N ASN A 460 -13.07 -28.14 2.57
CA ASN A 460 -12.37 -27.70 1.35
C ASN A 460 -11.66 -26.34 1.49
N GLN A 461 -11.67 -25.72 2.68
CA GLN A 461 -10.91 -24.51 3.00
C GLN A 461 -9.55 -24.89 3.58
N VAL A 462 -8.71 -25.47 2.73
CA VAL A 462 -7.35 -25.94 3.03
C VAL A 462 -6.42 -25.60 1.86
N ASN A 463 -5.12 -25.90 2.01
CA ASN A 463 -4.20 -25.99 0.89
C ASN A 463 -4.61 -27.15 -0.04
N LEU A 464 -4.87 -26.85 -1.32
CA LEU A 464 -5.30 -27.83 -2.33
C LEU A 464 -4.15 -28.40 -3.17
N ALA A 465 -2.89 -28.06 -2.87
CA ALA A 465 -1.75 -28.43 -3.71
C ALA A 465 -1.53 -29.95 -3.76
N ASP A 466 -1.84 -30.68 -2.69
CA ASP A 466 -1.63 -32.14 -2.59
C ASP A 466 -2.89 -32.94 -2.96
N ASP A 467 -4.03 -32.28 -3.20
CA ASP A 467 -5.27 -32.96 -3.59
C ASP A 467 -5.20 -33.44 -5.05
N PRO A 468 -5.34 -34.76 -5.33
CA PRO A 468 -5.31 -35.32 -6.69
C PRO A 468 -6.27 -34.62 -7.68
N LYS A 469 -7.42 -34.13 -7.21
CA LYS A 469 -8.43 -33.45 -8.04
C LYS A 469 -7.92 -32.13 -8.61
N PHE A 470 -6.95 -31.50 -7.94
CA PHE A 470 -6.43 -30.19 -8.33
C PHE A 470 -5.04 -30.23 -8.97
N GLN A 471 -4.44 -31.40 -9.20
CA GLN A 471 -3.12 -31.53 -9.84
C GLN A 471 -3.03 -30.88 -11.21
N ARG A 472 -4.08 -31.01 -12.04
CA ARG A 472 -4.15 -30.32 -13.34
C ARG A 472 -4.20 -28.79 -13.18
N ARG A 473 -4.81 -28.28 -12.11
CA ARG A 473 -4.85 -26.85 -11.80
C ARG A 473 -3.50 -26.36 -11.30
N LEU A 474 -2.85 -27.12 -10.41
CA LEU A 474 -1.51 -26.83 -9.89
C LEU A 474 -0.50 -26.67 -11.04
N LYS A 475 -0.37 -27.69 -11.90
CA LYS A 475 0.55 -27.65 -13.07
C LYS A 475 0.31 -26.44 -13.99
N LYS A 476 -0.97 -26.06 -14.20
CA LYS A 476 -1.32 -24.85 -14.99
C LYS A 476 -0.89 -23.56 -14.30
N MET A 477 -0.99 -23.49 -12.98
CA MET A 477 -0.56 -22.32 -12.20
C MET A 477 0.97 -22.25 -12.12
N GLU A 478 1.66 -23.37 -11.94
CA GLU A 478 3.14 -23.43 -11.97
C GLU A 478 3.70 -22.99 -13.33
N LYS A 479 3.16 -23.54 -14.44
CA LYS A 479 3.58 -23.09 -15.79
C LYS A 479 3.35 -21.58 -15.99
N LEU A 480 2.26 -21.04 -15.45
CA LEU A 480 1.99 -19.60 -15.51
C LEU A 480 2.97 -18.80 -14.63
N LEU A 481 3.33 -19.33 -13.46
CA LEU A 481 4.31 -18.74 -12.57
C LEU A 481 5.68 -18.64 -13.27
N PHE A 482 6.20 -19.74 -13.80
CA PHE A 482 7.50 -19.76 -14.48
C PHE A 482 7.52 -18.84 -15.69
N LYS A 483 6.45 -18.84 -16.50
CA LYS A 483 6.31 -17.86 -17.58
C LYS A 483 6.36 -16.42 -17.07
N LYS A 484 5.76 -16.12 -15.92
CA LYS A 484 5.79 -14.76 -15.36
C LYS A 484 7.14 -14.40 -14.77
N MET A 485 7.86 -15.37 -14.21
CA MET A 485 9.25 -15.19 -13.80
C MET A 485 10.11 -14.79 -15.00
N GLU A 486 9.99 -15.50 -16.13
CA GLU A 486 10.66 -15.13 -17.38
C GLU A 486 10.23 -13.75 -17.90
N ASP A 487 8.91 -13.49 -17.99
CA ASP A 487 8.37 -12.23 -18.51
C ASP A 487 8.85 -10.99 -17.71
N PHE A 488 9.18 -11.15 -16.43
CA PHE A 488 9.68 -10.08 -15.55
C PHE A 488 11.20 -10.10 -15.34
N GLY A 489 11.93 -11.03 -15.95
CA GLY A 489 13.38 -11.15 -15.76
C GLY A 489 13.77 -11.56 -14.33
N ASP A 490 12.98 -12.41 -13.67
CA ASP A 490 13.34 -12.98 -12.36
C ASP A 490 14.65 -13.77 -12.48
N PRO A 491 15.70 -13.40 -11.73
CA PRO A 491 17.03 -13.98 -11.90
C PRO A 491 17.15 -15.37 -11.26
N TYR A 492 16.15 -15.85 -10.54
CA TYR A 492 16.19 -17.12 -9.82
C TYR A 492 15.25 -18.15 -10.45
N LYS A 493 15.66 -19.43 -10.39
CA LYS A 493 14.85 -20.58 -10.81
C LYS A 493 14.42 -21.41 -9.61
N PHE A 494 13.26 -22.06 -9.72
CA PHE A 494 12.84 -23.11 -8.78
C PHE A 494 13.42 -24.47 -9.17
N TRP A 495 13.50 -25.38 -8.20
CA TRP A 495 13.99 -26.75 -8.37
C TRP A 495 13.33 -27.57 -9.51
N ASN A 496 12.10 -27.23 -9.89
CA ASN A 496 11.34 -27.89 -10.93
C ASN A 496 11.00 -26.96 -12.11
N GLN A 497 11.82 -25.93 -12.32
CA GLN A 497 11.74 -25.04 -13.47
C GLN A 497 12.86 -25.40 -14.44
N ASP A 498 12.47 -25.90 -15.61
CA ASP A 498 13.39 -26.27 -16.69
C ASP A 498 14.21 -25.07 -17.22
#